data_AF-A0A9C5Z7S1-F1
#
_entry.id   AF-A0A9C5Z7S1-F1
#
_cell.length_a   1.000
_cell.length_b   1.000
_cell.length_c   1.000
_cell.angle_alpha   90.00
_cell.angle_beta   90.00
_cell.angle_gamma   90.00
#
_symmetry.space_group_name_H-M   'P 1'
#
loop_
_entity.id
_entity.type
_entity.pdbx_description
1 polymer ?
#
loop_
_entity_poly.entity_id
_entity_poly.type
_entity_poly.pdbx_seq_one_letter_code
_entity_poly.pdbx_strand_id
1 'polypeptide(L)'
;MFGKLCQTNTVHFNKFVTKLKVIMMSLLQGFCRKFSLSLRLALQNSTIFRQPKAWIHCSPILCAEPLKKKKKLDPQIIKQREDRRKRKLEKQIRRLEKNARQLKPVEELEVPLELIDQKEQRVRDLPPISAEEVERRYDLNKRWTRYKHEQKMLDLQIMDRLMLSQQKALDELRLESEELYQEAIQPDVSLLPVRVKGPVATPPIEGYNSPDGDYLLDAKKWD
;
A
#
# COMPACT_ATOMS: atom_id res chain seq x y z
N MET A 1 17.94 34.58 39.53
CA MET A 1 17.42 34.27 38.19
C MET A 1 16.24 33.28 38.27
N PHE A 2 15.04 33.72 38.68
CA PHE A 2 13.89 32.81 38.87
C PHE A 2 12.54 33.42 38.43
N GLY A 3 12.54 34.32 37.44
CA GLY A 3 11.35 35.09 37.04
C GLY A 3 10.78 34.84 35.65
N LYS A 4 11.37 33.95 34.83
CA LYS A 4 11.01 33.84 33.39
C LYS A 4 10.36 32.52 32.95
N LEU A 5 10.06 31.60 33.86
CA LEU A 5 9.48 30.29 33.52
C LEU A 5 7.95 30.18 33.74
N CYS A 6 7.29 31.22 34.24
CA CYS A 6 5.85 31.16 34.55
C CYS A 6 4.93 31.76 33.46
N GLN A 7 5.47 32.48 32.47
CA GLN A 7 4.65 33.15 31.44
C GLN A 7 4.38 32.31 30.17
N THR A 8 5.10 31.20 29.97
CA THR A 8 4.99 30.40 28.74
C THR A 8 3.83 29.39 28.76
N ASN A 9 3.36 28.97 29.94
CA ASN A 9 2.29 27.97 30.06
C ASN A 9 0.87 28.56 29.86
N THR A 10 0.66 29.84 30.13
CA THR A 10 -0.66 30.49 29.99
C THR A 10 -1.05 30.72 28.52
N VAL A 11 -0.07 30.93 27.63
CA VAL A 11 -0.32 31.19 26.20
C VAL A 11 -0.69 29.90 25.45
N HIS A 12 -0.13 28.75 25.84
CA HIS A 12 -0.46 27.45 25.24
C HIS A 12 -1.87 26.98 25.62
N PHE A 13 -2.31 27.23 26.86
CA PHE A 13 -3.66 26.88 27.31
C PHE A 13 -4.75 27.69 26.57
N ASN A 14 -4.55 29.00 26.40
CA ASN A 14 -5.50 29.84 25.67
C ASN A 14 -5.58 29.52 24.16
N LYS A 15 -4.47 29.06 23.54
CA LYS A 15 -4.49 28.55 22.16
C LYS A 15 -5.25 27.22 22.02
N PHE A 16 -5.25 26.38 23.06
CA PHE A 16 -6.00 25.13 23.06
C PHE A 16 -7.50 25.36 23.24
N VAL A 17 -7.90 26.24 24.17
CA VAL A 17 -9.31 26.59 24.42
C VAL A 17 -9.96 27.26 23.20
N THR A 18 -9.23 28.14 22.50
CA THR A 18 -9.72 28.77 21.27
C THR A 18 -9.86 27.79 20.12
N LYS A 19 -8.97 26.80 19.98
CA LYS A 19 -9.10 25.71 19.00
C LYS A 19 -10.30 24.80 19.29
N LEU A 20 -10.55 24.48 20.56
CA LEU A 20 -11.70 23.66 20.98
C LEU A 20 -13.04 24.39 20.72
N LYS A 21 -13.08 25.72 20.91
CA LYS A 21 -14.28 26.54 20.68
C LYS A 21 -14.64 26.63 19.19
N VAL A 22 -13.64 26.67 18.29
CA VAL A 22 -13.85 26.64 16.82
C VAL A 22 -14.37 25.29 16.34
N ILE A 23 -13.90 24.18 16.93
CA ILE A 23 -14.36 22.82 16.62
C ILE A 23 -15.80 22.60 17.12
N MET A 24 -16.18 23.18 18.27
CA MET A 24 -17.56 23.09 18.78
C MET A 24 -18.56 23.92 17.95
N MET A 25 -18.15 25.07 17.40
CA MET A 25 -19.04 25.90 16.56
C MET A 25 -19.26 25.34 15.14
N SER A 26 -18.33 24.57 14.58
CA SER A 26 -18.50 23.95 13.26
C SER A 26 -19.42 22.72 13.28
N LEU A 27 -19.57 22.06 14.43
CA LEU A 27 -20.49 20.93 14.61
C LEU A 27 -21.96 21.36 14.76
N LEU A 28 -22.24 22.60 15.17
CA LEU A 28 -23.62 23.10 15.36
C LEU A 28 -24.28 23.66 14.08
N GLN A 29 -23.55 23.85 12.98
CA GLN A 29 -24.13 24.27 11.69
C GLN A 29 -24.54 23.11 10.77
N GLY A 30 -24.34 21.86 11.19
CA GLY A 30 -24.59 20.66 10.39
C GLY A 30 -25.99 20.04 10.47
N PHE A 31 -26.90 20.55 11.31
CA PHE A 31 -28.12 19.79 11.68
C PHE A 31 -29.48 20.35 11.24
N CYS A 32 -29.55 21.40 10.43
CA CYS A 32 -30.84 21.98 10.01
C CYS A 32 -31.03 22.02 8.48
N ARG A 33 -30.93 20.89 7.78
CA ARG A 33 -31.51 20.74 6.43
C ARG A 33 -31.89 19.28 6.16
N LYS A 34 -33.11 18.89 6.56
CA LYS A 34 -33.94 17.81 5.96
C LYS A 34 -35.17 17.57 6.84
N PHE A 35 -36.26 18.29 6.58
CA PHE A 35 -37.61 17.80 6.86
C PHE A 35 -38.61 18.67 6.07
N SER A 36 -38.98 18.21 4.88
CA SER A 36 -40.32 18.43 4.32
C SER A 36 -40.52 17.49 3.14
N LEU A 37 -41.17 16.35 3.43
CA LEU A 37 -41.97 15.65 2.45
C LEU A 37 -43.09 16.59 2.00
N SER A 38 -43.29 16.75 0.70
CA SER A 38 -44.64 16.89 0.18
C SER A 38 -44.76 16.11 -1.13
N LEU A 39 -45.52 15.04 -1.02
CA LEU A 39 -45.97 14.16 -2.08
C LEU A 39 -47.18 14.84 -2.73
N ARG A 40 -47.10 15.26 -4.00
CA ARG A 40 -48.29 15.52 -4.84
C ARG A 40 -47.98 15.17 -6.29
N LEU A 41 -48.26 13.92 -6.65
CA LEU A 41 -48.58 13.53 -8.02
C LEU A 41 -50.07 13.21 -8.02
N ALA A 42 -50.87 14.20 -8.40
CA ALA A 42 -52.24 14.01 -8.80
C ALA A 42 -52.24 13.73 -10.29
N LEU A 43 -52.64 12.51 -10.67
CA LEU A 43 -53.31 12.24 -11.93
C LEU A 43 -54.20 11.03 -11.67
N GLN A 44 -55.45 11.35 -11.38
CA GLN A 44 -56.56 10.42 -11.28
C GLN A 44 -56.81 9.85 -12.67
N ASN A 45 -56.57 8.56 -12.85
CA ASN A 45 -57.27 7.79 -13.89
C ASN A 45 -58.02 6.67 -13.18
N SER A 46 -59.28 6.98 -12.87
CA SER A 46 -60.27 6.03 -12.41
C SER A 46 -60.69 5.13 -13.58
N THR A 47 -60.22 3.89 -13.58
CA THR A 47 -60.87 2.82 -14.37
C THR A 47 -61.08 1.61 -13.47
N ILE A 48 -62.32 1.51 -13.03
CA ILE A 48 -62.91 0.40 -12.28
C ILE A 48 -62.77 -0.87 -13.12
N PHE A 49 -62.03 -1.84 -12.60
CA PHE A 49 -61.88 -3.18 -13.15
C PHE A 49 -63.18 -3.96 -12.90
N ARG A 50 -64.10 -3.93 -13.89
CA ARG A 50 -65.24 -4.83 -13.95
C ARG A 50 -64.77 -6.12 -14.64
N GLN A 51 -65.00 -7.23 -13.95
CA GLN A 51 -64.60 -8.60 -14.28
C GLN A 51 -65.00 -9.07 -15.71
N PRO A 52 -64.30 -10.08 -16.26
CA PRO A 52 -64.16 -10.32 -17.68
C PRO A 52 -65.31 -11.17 -18.24
N LYS A 53 -65.86 -10.75 -19.39
CA LYS A 53 -66.64 -11.63 -20.26
C LYS A 53 -66.64 -11.17 -21.72
N ALA A 54 -65.46 -10.82 -22.22
CA ALA A 54 -65.14 -10.75 -23.65
C ALA A 54 -63.62 -10.56 -23.76
N TRP A 55 -62.93 -11.49 -24.41
CA TRP A 55 -61.53 -11.32 -24.79
C TRP A 55 -61.41 -10.33 -25.94
N ILE A 56 -61.64 -9.05 -25.67
CA ILE A 56 -61.36 -7.99 -26.64
C ILE A 56 -60.30 -7.09 -26.02
N HIS A 57 -59.04 -7.39 -26.35
CA HIS A 57 -57.93 -6.47 -26.11
C HIS A 57 -58.01 -5.37 -27.16
N CYS A 58 -58.51 -4.18 -26.79
CA CYS A 58 -58.36 -2.99 -27.61
C CYS A 58 -56.97 -2.38 -27.36
N SER A 59 -55.96 -2.76 -28.15
CA SER A 59 -54.75 -1.94 -28.24
C SER A 59 -55.13 -0.55 -28.77
N PRO A 60 -54.58 0.56 -28.24
CA PRO A 60 -54.77 1.85 -28.89
C PRO A 60 -54.33 1.70 -30.34
N ILE A 61 -55.21 2.03 -31.27
CA ILE A 61 -54.87 2.07 -32.70
C ILE A 61 -53.87 3.21 -32.81
N LEU A 62 -52.58 2.90 -32.67
CA LEU A 62 -51.52 3.73 -33.20
C LEU A 62 -51.75 3.65 -34.70
N CYS A 63 -52.54 4.60 -35.24
CA CYS A 63 -52.99 4.67 -36.62
C CYS A 63 -51.83 4.83 -37.60
N ALA A 64 -50.88 3.89 -37.59
CA ALA A 64 -49.64 3.86 -38.34
C ALA A 64 -49.06 5.26 -38.60
N GLU A 65 -49.18 6.21 -37.66
CA GLU A 65 -48.69 7.55 -37.87
C GLU A 65 -47.17 7.36 -37.96
N PRO A 66 -46.57 7.62 -39.12
CA PRO A 66 -45.19 7.26 -39.34
C PRO A 66 -44.35 7.89 -38.23
N LEU A 67 -43.65 7.04 -37.47
CA LEU A 67 -42.87 7.47 -36.31
C LEU A 67 -41.99 8.65 -36.74
N LYS A 68 -42.20 9.81 -36.11
CA LYS A 68 -41.44 11.03 -36.45
C LYS A 68 -39.96 10.67 -36.48
N LYS A 69 -39.30 10.87 -37.62
CA LYS A 69 -37.88 10.58 -37.81
C LYS A 69 -37.10 11.22 -36.68
N LYS A 70 -36.32 10.42 -35.94
CA LYS A 70 -35.46 10.94 -34.85
C LYS A 70 -34.60 12.07 -35.43
N LYS A 71 -34.76 13.27 -34.91
CA LYS A 71 -33.99 14.43 -35.36
C LYS A 71 -32.51 14.14 -35.11
N LYS A 72 -31.67 14.33 -36.14
CA LYS A 72 -30.22 14.28 -35.98
C LYS A 72 -29.84 15.35 -34.97
N LEU A 73 -29.12 14.98 -33.93
CA LEU A 73 -28.64 15.93 -32.94
C LEU A 73 -27.62 16.87 -33.59
N ASP A 74 -27.63 18.13 -33.18
CA ASP A 74 -26.67 19.11 -33.67
C ASP A 74 -25.23 18.62 -33.45
N PRO A 75 -24.33 18.81 -34.42
CA PRO A 75 -22.95 18.33 -34.33
C PRO A 75 -22.23 18.86 -33.07
N GLN A 76 -22.59 20.07 -32.63
CA GLN A 76 -22.05 20.68 -31.42
C GLN A 76 -22.48 19.94 -30.13
N ILE A 77 -23.70 19.42 -30.08
CA ILE A 77 -24.20 18.65 -28.92
C ILE A 77 -23.49 17.29 -28.85
N ILE A 78 -23.19 16.67 -29.99
CA ILE A 78 -22.43 15.41 -30.06
C ILE A 78 -21.00 15.62 -29.56
N LYS A 79 -20.30 16.64 -30.06
CA LYS A 79 -18.94 17.00 -29.62
C LYS A 79 -18.88 17.28 -28.12
N GLN A 80 -19.84 18.04 -27.58
CA GLN A 80 -19.92 18.29 -26.14
C GLN A 80 -20.15 17.02 -25.30
N ARG A 81 -20.95 16.06 -25.82
CA ARG A 81 -21.15 14.76 -25.14
C ARG A 81 -19.87 13.93 -25.14
N GLU A 82 -19.15 13.91 -26.25
CA GLU A 82 -17.86 13.23 -26.36
C GLU A 82 -16.80 13.85 -25.46
N ASP A 83 -16.66 15.18 -25.44
CA ASP A 83 -15.72 15.89 -24.57
C ASP A 83 -16.04 15.66 -23.08
N ARG A 84 -17.33 15.60 -22.72
CA ARG A 84 -17.76 15.22 -21.37
C ARG A 84 -17.37 13.78 -21.02
N ARG A 85 -17.47 12.84 -21.97
CA ARG A 85 -17.03 11.43 -21.76
C ARG A 85 -15.52 11.35 -21.61
N LYS A 86 -14.75 12.02 -22.49
CA LYS A 86 -13.28 12.09 -22.43
C LYS A 86 -12.79 12.62 -21.09
N ARG A 87 -13.34 13.75 -20.63
CA ARG A 87 -12.99 14.34 -19.32
C ARG A 87 -13.33 13.43 -18.14
N LYS A 88 -14.38 12.61 -18.22
CA LYS A 88 -14.74 11.63 -17.18
C LYS A 88 -13.73 10.48 -17.15
N LEU A 89 -13.41 9.92 -18.32
CA LEU A 89 -12.43 8.85 -18.47
C LEU A 89 -11.04 9.31 -18.00
N GLU A 90 -10.61 10.50 -18.41
CA GLU A 90 -9.33 11.08 -17.98
C GLU A 90 -9.25 11.24 -16.46
N LYS A 91 -10.32 11.71 -15.81
CA LYS A 91 -10.37 11.79 -14.34
C LYS A 91 -10.33 10.42 -13.67
N GLN A 92 -10.96 9.41 -14.27
CA GLN A 92 -10.93 8.04 -13.76
C GLN A 92 -9.52 7.44 -13.90
N ILE A 93 -8.90 7.60 -15.07
CA ILE A 93 -7.51 7.19 -15.32
C ILE A 93 -6.58 7.84 -14.30
N ARG A 94 -6.66 9.17 -14.11
CA ARG A 94 -5.85 9.89 -13.10
C ARG A 94 -6.08 9.41 -11.66
N ARG A 95 -7.23 8.84 -11.33
CA ARG A 95 -7.51 8.26 -10.00
C ARG A 95 -6.91 6.85 -9.87
N LEU A 96 -7.08 6.02 -10.90
CA LEU A 96 -6.51 4.69 -10.96
C LEU A 96 -4.98 4.72 -10.96
N GLU A 97 -4.36 5.64 -11.71
CA GLU A 97 -2.91 5.85 -11.72
C GLU A 97 -2.36 6.25 -10.34
N LYS A 98 -3.12 7.03 -9.55
CA LYS A 98 -2.71 7.40 -8.20
C LYS A 98 -2.81 6.22 -7.23
N ASN A 99 -3.84 5.39 -7.35
CA ASN A 99 -4.02 4.20 -6.53
C ASN A 99 -2.98 3.13 -6.88
N ALA A 100 -2.72 2.87 -8.16
CA ALA A 100 -1.72 1.88 -8.61
C ALA A 100 -0.29 2.14 -8.13
N ARG A 101 0.03 3.39 -7.74
CA ARG A 101 1.33 3.77 -7.17
C ARG A 101 1.41 3.58 -5.65
N GLN A 102 0.29 3.29 -4.99
CA GLN A 102 0.30 3.00 -3.56
C GLN A 102 0.89 1.61 -3.36
N LEU A 103 2.01 1.54 -2.63
CA LEU A 103 2.64 0.28 -2.29
C LEU A 103 1.78 -0.46 -1.27
N LYS A 104 1.78 -1.79 -1.35
CA LYS A 104 1.18 -2.62 -0.31
C LYS A 104 1.92 -2.36 1.02
N PRO A 105 1.19 -2.19 2.13
CA PRO A 105 1.84 -2.03 3.44
C PRO A 105 2.60 -3.30 3.82
N VAL A 106 3.71 -3.14 4.55
CA VAL A 106 4.56 -4.25 5.00
C VAL A 106 4.17 -4.59 6.43
N GLU A 107 3.37 -5.64 6.59
CA GLU A 107 2.77 -6.04 7.87
C GLU A 107 3.82 -6.33 8.95
N GLU A 108 4.97 -6.92 8.59
CA GLU A 108 6.05 -7.25 9.53
C GLU A 108 6.72 -6.02 10.16
N LEU A 109 6.64 -4.85 9.52
CA LEU A 109 7.21 -3.60 10.03
C LEU A 109 6.27 -2.87 10.99
N GLU A 110 4.97 -3.19 10.94
CA GLU A 110 3.95 -2.52 11.75
C GLU A 110 3.58 -3.39 12.95
N VAL A 111 3.47 -2.77 14.13
CA VAL A 111 3.03 -3.49 15.33
C VAL A 111 1.50 -3.64 15.27
N PRO A 112 0.95 -4.85 15.38
CA PRO A 112 -0.50 -5.06 15.43
C PRO A 112 -1.15 -4.27 16.58
N LEU A 113 -2.27 -3.62 16.29
CA LEU A 113 -2.99 -2.78 17.26
C LEU A 113 -3.42 -3.57 18.51
N GLU A 114 -3.76 -4.85 18.34
CA GLU A 114 -4.15 -5.74 19.44
C GLU A 114 -3.05 -5.88 20.50
N LEU A 115 -1.77 -5.86 20.10
CA LEU A 115 -0.64 -5.96 21.03
C LEU A 115 -0.41 -4.66 21.79
N ILE A 116 -0.79 -3.52 21.21
CA ILE A 116 -0.72 -2.23 21.86
C ILE A 116 -1.81 -2.15 22.94
N ASP A 117 -3.03 -2.56 22.60
CA ASP A 117 -4.17 -2.56 23.51
C ASP A 117 -3.98 -3.56 24.67
N GLN A 118 -3.43 -4.74 24.38
CA GLN A 118 -3.20 -5.81 25.37
C GLN A 118 -1.85 -5.69 26.08
N LYS A 119 -1.11 -4.58 25.90
CA LYS A 119 0.24 -4.41 26.43
C LYS A 119 0.30 -4.68 27.93
N GLU A 120 -0.57 -4.09 28.72
CA GLU A 120 -0.56 -4.24 30.18
C GLU A 120 -0.79 -5.68 30.63
N GLN A 121 -1.60 -6.45 29.88
CA GLN A 121 -1.91 -7.85 30.20
C GLN A 121 -0.79 -8.82 29.76
N ARG A 122 -0.02 -8.45 28.73
CA ARG A 122 1.01 -9.29 28.11
C ARG A 122 2.43 -8.95 28.56
N VAL A 123 2.64 -7.79 29.19
CA VAL A 123 3.95 -7.40 29.72
C VAL A 123 4.32 -8.36 30.84
N ARG A 124 5.56 -8.86 30.77
CA ARG A 124 6.16 -9.69 31.81
C ARG A 124 6.94 -8.79 32.75
N ASP A 125 6.61 -8.83 34.04
CA ASP A 125 7.38 -8.15 35.08
C ASP A 125 8.68 -8.92 35.32
N LEU A 126 9.79 -8.35 34.86
CA LEU A 126 11.12 -8.94 35.01
C LEU A 126 11.85 -8.30 36.21
N PRO A 127 12.63 -9.08 36.98
CA PRO A 127 13.46 -8.52 38.02
C PRO A 127 14.53 -7.58 37.42
N PRO A 128 14.95 -6.52 38.15
CA PRO A 128 16.04 -5.68 37.70
C PRO A 128 17.31 -6.51 37.56
N ILE A 129 18.09 -6.22 36.53
CA ILE A 129 19.34 -6.93 36.24
C ILE A 129 20.37 -6.59 37.32
N SER A 130 21.08 -7.59 37.85
CA SER A 130 22.17 -7.37 38.81
C SER A 130 23.34 -6.61 38.16
N ALA A 131 24.08 -5.83 38.96
CA ALA A 131 25.22 -5.06 38.45
C ALA A 131 26.27 -5.95 37.77
N GLU A 132 26.57 -7.12 38.35
CA GLU A 132 27.50 -8.11 37.80
C GLU A 132 27.09 -8.60 36.41
N GLU A 133 25.78 -8.82 36.18
CA GLU A 133 25.27 -9.27 34.89
C GLU A 133 25.30 -8.14 33.85
N VAL A 134 25.09 -6.88 34.25
CA VAL A 134 25.26 -5.72 33.38
C VAL A 134 26.71 -5.61 32.91
N GLU A 135 27.67 -5.72 33.83
CA GLU A 135 29.11 -5.70 33.51
C GLU A 135 29.50 -6.86 32.59
N ARG A 136 29.03 -8.08 32.88
CA ARG A 136 29.25 -9.26 32.03
C ARG A 136 28.77 -9.02 30.59
N ARG A 137 27.57 -8.45 30.41
CA ARG A 137 27.02 -8.13 29.08
C ARG A 137 27.84 -7.07 28.37
N TYR A 138 28.27 -6.04 29.10
CA TYR A 138 29.12 -4.99 28.55
C TYR A 138 30.45 -5.55 28.04
N ASP A 139 31.11 -6.39 28.84
CA ASP A 139 32.36 -7.04 28.45
C ASP A 139 32.17 -7.98 27.25
N LEU A 140 31.09 -8.76 27.23
CA LEU A 140 30.74 -9.62 26.11
C LEU A 140 30.55 -8.80 24.82
N ASN A 141 29.81 -7.70 24.89
CA ASN A 141 29.58 -6.83 23.74
C ASN A 141 30.89 -6.17 23.25
N LYS A 142 31.76 -5.77 24.19
CA LYS A 142 33.09 -5.24 23.85
C LYS A 142 33.96 -6.28 23.13
N ARG A 143 33.92 -7.54 23.55
CA ARG A 143 34.63 -8.63 22.85
C ARG A 143 34.00 -8.92 21.49
N TRP A 144 32.67 -8.95 21.42
CA TRP A 144 31.93 -9.18 20.18
C TRP A 144 32.19 -8.12 19.12
N THR A 145 32.21 -6.84 19.51
CA THR A 145 32.51 -5.73 18.58
C THR A 145 33.92 -5.84 18.00
N ARG A 146 34.92 -6.18 18.82
CA ARG A 146 36.30 -6.44 18.35
C ARG A 146 36.34 -7.62 17.37
N TYR A 147 35.73 -8.74 17.73
CA TYR A 147 35.67 -9.92 16.88
C TYR A 147 35.02 -9.63 15.52
N LYS A 148 33.87 -8.94 15.51
CA LYS A 148 33.18 -8.57 14.26
C LYS A 148 33.98 -7.57 13.42
N HIS A 149 34.73 -6.67 14.07
CA HIS A 149 35.63 -5.77 13.38
C HIS A 149 36.77 -6.55 12.70
N GLU A 150 37.44 -7.45 13.41
CA GLU A 150 38.51 -8.30 12.86
C GLU A 150 38.01 -9.14 11.69
N GLN A 151 36.85 -9.80 11.84
CA GLN A 151 36.20 -10.55 10.75
C GLN A 151 35.98 -9.66 9.52
N LYS A 152 35.44 -8.45 9.72
CA LYS A 152 35.19 -7.53 8.61
C LYS A 152 36.47 -7.04 7.95
N MET A 153 37.54 -6.80 8.72
CA MET A 153 38.84 -6.42 8.17
C MET A 153 39.43 -7.53 7.30
N LEU A 154 39.30 -8.79 7.72
CA LEU A 154 39.72 -9.94 6.92
C LEU A 154 38.92 -10.04 5.61
N ASP A 155 37.60 -9.90 5.67
CA ASP A 155 36.75 -9.91 4.48
C ASP A 155 37.16 -8.81 3.48
N LEU A 156 37.43 -7.60 3.97
CA LEU A 156 37.90 -6.49 3.14
C LEU A 156 39.25 -6.80 2.49
N GLN A 157 40.21 -7.34 3.26
CA GLN A 157 41.51 -7.75 2.71
C GLN A 157 41.38 -8.81 1.63
N ILE A 158 40.46 -9.77 1.79
CA ILE A 158 40.19 -10.80 0.77
C ILE A 158 39.60 -10.15 -0.49
N MET A 159 38.61 -9.28 -0.36
CA MET A 159 38.02 -8.57 -1.51
C MET A 159 39.06 -7.73 -2.24
N ASP A 160 39.91 -6.98 -1.51
CA ASP A 160 40.99 -6.18 -2.11
C ASP A 160 41.97 -7.05 -2.89
N ARG A 161 42.37 -8.20 -2.32
CA ARG A 161 43.25 -9.16 -3.01
C ARG A 161 42.60 -9.71 -4.28
N LEU A 162 41.32 -10.09 -4.21
CA LEU A 162 40.58 -10.59 -5.37
C LEU A 162 40.49 -9.53 -6.46
N MET A 163 40.13 -8.29 -6.12
CA MET A 163 40.06 -7.18 -7.07
C MET A 163 41.43 -6.87 -7.71
N LEU A 164 42.50 -6.83 -6.92
CA LEU A 164 43.86 -6.64 -7.44
C LEU A 164 44.28 -7.79 -8.37
N SER A 165 43.95 -9.03 -8.02
CA SER A 165 44.25 -10.19 -8.87
C SER A 165 43.48 -10.16 -10.19
N GLN A 166 42.20 -9.77 -10.15
CA GLN A 166 41.37 -9.59 -11.34
C GLN A 166 41.93 -8.50 -12.24
N GLN A 167 42.29 -7.34 -11.67
CA GLN A 167 42.84 -6.23 -12.44
C GLN A 167 44.16 -6.60 -13.11
N LYS A 168 45.09 -7.22 -12.37
CA LYS A 168 46.37 -7.70 -12.94
C LYS A 168 46.16 -8.67 -14.08
N ALA A 169 45.24 -9.63 -13.93
CA ALA A 169 44.92 -10.58 -14.98
C ALA A 169 44.35 -9.90 -16.24
N LEU A 170 43.52 -8.85 -16.07
CA LEU A 170 43.00 -8.07 -17.19
C LEU A 170 44.08 -7.21 -17.87
N ASP A 171 44.99 -6.62 -17.09
CA ASP A 171 46.11 -5.84 -17.63
C ASP A 171 47.06 -6.74 -18.44
N GLU A 172 47.38 -7.94 -17.94
CA GLU A 172 48.17 -8.95 -18.65
C GLU A 172 47.45 -9.44 -19.91
N LEU A 173 46.15 -9.76 -19.82
CA LEU A 173 45.35 -10.18 -20.97
C LEU A 173 45.35 -9.12 -22.08
N ARG A 174 45.30 -7.85 -21.72
CA ARG A 174 45.32 -6.74 -22.68
C ARG A 174 46.66 -6.62 -23.41
N LEU A 175 47.77 -6.88 -22.71
CA LEU A 175 49.10 -6.88 -23.31
C LEU A 175 49.28 -8.05 -24.30
N GLU A 176 48.64 -9.18 -24.04
CA GLU A 176 48.67 -10.36 -24.93
C GLU A 176 47.70 -10.24 -26.12
N SER A 177 46.45 -9.83 -25.87
CA SER A 177 45.39 -9.72 -26.88
C SER A 177 44.32 -8.70 -26.48
N GLU A 178 44.22 -7.61 -27.25
CA GLU A 178 43.18 -6.60 -27.05
C GLU A 178 41.78 -7.15 -27.40
N GLU A 179 41.65 -8.05 -28.37
CA GLU A 179 40.35 -8.63 -28.76
C GLU A 179 39.69 -9.39 -27.61
N LEU A 180 40.46 -10.26 -26.93
CA LEU A 180 39.98 -11.03 -25.78
C LEU A 180 39.65 -10.15 -24.58
N TYR A 181 40.42 -9.08 -24.37
CA TYR A 181 40.13 -8.10 -23.32
C TYR A 181 38.77 -7.42 -23.54
N GLN A 182 38.46 -7.02 -24.77
CA GLN A 182 37.17 -6.39 -25.10
C GLN A 182 35.99 -7.33 -24.87
N GLU A 183 36.15 -8.62 -25.14
CA GLU A 183 35.15 -9.65 -24.85
C GLU A 183 34.99 -9.88 -23.34
N ALA A 184 36.10 -10.02 -22.60
CA ALA A 184 36.09 -10.34 -21.17
C ALA A 184 35.45 -9.25 -20.29
N ILE A 185 35.46 -7.99 -20.73
CA ILE A 185 34.84 -6.87 -20.01
C ILE A 185 33.33 -6.80 -20.21
N GLN A 186 32.79 -7.42 -21.26
CA GLN A 186 31.35 -7.34 -21.51
C GLN A 186 30.57 -8.01 -20.37
N PRO A 187 29.49 -7.37 -19.87
CA PRO A 187 28.65 -7.96 -18.85
C PRO A 187 27.89 -9.16 -19.43
N ASP A 188 28.02 -10.31 -18.79
CA ASP A 188 27.27 -11.51 -19.17
C ASP A 188 25.82 -11.44 -18.66
N VAL A 189 24.89 -11.17 -19.57
CA VAL A 189 23.45 -11.10 -19.28
C VAL A 189 22.88 -12.48 -18.92
N SER A 190 23.54 -13.58 -19.31
CA SER A 190 23.08 -14.94 -19.01
C SER A 190 23.13 -15.29 -17.52
N LEU A 191 23.96 -14.58 -16.75
CA LEU A 191 24.04 -14.73 -15.30
C LEU A 191 22.76 -14.28 -14.60
N LEU A 192 21.91 -13.46 -15.25
CA LEU A 192 20.66 -12.97 -14.66
C LEU A 192 19.45 -13.77 -15.19
N PRO A 193 18.56 -14.28 -14.33
CA PRO A 193 18.47 -14.09 -12.88
C PRO A 193 19.23 -15.15 -12.05
N VAL A 194 20.14 -14.71 -11.17
CA VAL A 194 20.81 -15.59 -10.19
C VAL A 194 19.83 -16.01 -9.09
N ARG A 195 19.77 -17.32 -8.79
CA ARG A 195 19.06 -17.87 -7.63
C ARG A 195 20.01 -18.68 -6.77
N VAL A 196 20.27 -18.23 -5.54
CA VAL A 196 21.10 -18.94 -4.56
C VAL A 196 20.24 -19.28 -3.35
N LYS A 197 20.32 -20.53 -2.88
CA LYS A 197 19.75 -20.96 -1.59
C LYS A 197 20.86 -20.91 -0.55
N GLY A 198 20.56 -20.36 0.62
CA GLY A 198 21.51 -20.33 1.74
C GLY A 198 21.83 -21.73 2.28
N PRO A 199 22.92 -21.88 3.04
CA PRO A 199 23.24 -23.14 3.70
C PRO A 199 22.15 -23.53 4.70
N VAL A 200 21.87 -24.83 4.78
CA VAL A 200 20.94 -25.42 5.77
C VAL A 200 21.70 -25.82 7.03
N ALA A 201 21.04 -25.78 8.19
CA ALA A 201 21.63 -26.21 9.45
C ALA A 201 21.99 -27.71 9.46
N THR A 202 21.20 -28.54 8.77
CA THR A 202 21.43 -29.98 8.61
C THR A 202 21.16 -30.35 7.16
N PRO A 203 22.04 -31.15 6.52
CA PRO A 203 21.83 -31.57 5.14
C PRO A 203 20.57 -32.45 5.00
N PRO A 204 19.95 -32.47 3.81
CA PRO A 204 18.77 -33.32 3.55
C PRO A 204 19.09 -34.81 3.73
N ILE A 205 18.12 -35.56 4.27
CA ILE A 205 18.20 -37.02 4.39
C ILE A 205 17.70 -37.63 3.08
N GLU A 206 18.49 -38.52 2.48
CA GLU A 206 18.13 -39.23 1.25
C GLU A 206 16.90 -40.13 1.47
N GLY A 207 15.90 -40.04 0.60
CA GLY A 207 14.70 -40.87 0.66
C GLY A 207 13.71 -40.53 1.78
N TYR A 208 13.88 -39.38 2.45
CA TYR A 208 12.90 -38.93 3.45
C TYR A 208 11.59 -38.51 2.77
N ASN A 209 10.52 -39.28 3.04
CA ASN A 209 9.17 -38.93 2.64
C ASN A 209 8.55 -38.04 3.71
N SER A 210 8.42 -36.74 3.42
CA SER A 210 7.68 -35.82 4.27
C SER A 210 6.22 -36.28 4.40
N PRO A 211 5.60 -36.16 5.60
CA PRO A 211 4.16 -36.40 5.72
C PRO A 211 3.37 -35.47 4.79
N ASP A 212 2.25 -35.99 4.28
CA ASP A 212 1.36 -35.25 3.38
C ASP A 212 0.59 -34.16 4.12
N GLY A 213 0.28 -33.07 3.42
CA GLY A 213 -0.42 -31.92 3.98
C GLY A 213 -0.79 -30.88 2.93
N ASP A 214 -1.95 -30.25 3.10
CA ASP A 214 -2.44 -29.22 2.19
C ASP A 214 -1.82 -27.85 2.52
N TYR A 215 -1.31 -27.17 1.49
CA TYR A 215 -0.86 -25.78 1.59
C TYR A 215 -2.02 -24.82 1.28
N LEU A 216 -2.49 -24.10 2.30
CA LEU A 216 -3.45 -23.01 2.15
C LEU A 216 -2.70 -21.68 2.01
N LEU A 217 -2.97 -20.94 0.93
CA LEU A 217 -2.39 -19.61 0.71
C LEU A 217 -3.25 -18.54 1.36
N ASP A 218 -2.94 -18.20 2.61
CA ASP A 218 -3.62 -17.16 3.39
C ASP A 218 -2.98 -15.77 3.19
N ALA A 219 -2.78 -15.37 1.93
CA ALA A 219 -2.24 -14.04 1.63
C ALA A 219 -3.35 -12.97 1.67
N LYS A 220 -3.14 -11.91 2.45
CA LYS A 220 -4.06 -10.77 2.53
C LYS A 220 -4.17 -10.07 1.17
N LYS A 221 -5.39 -10.01 0.63
CA LYS A 221 -5.70 -9.27 -0.61
C LYS A 221 -5.84 -7.79 -0.28
N TRP A 222 -5.13 -6.96 -1.04
CA TRP A 222 -5.15 -5.50 -0.95
C TRP A 222 -5.70 -4.98 -2.30
N ASP A 223 -6.99 -4.63 -2.33
CA ASP A 223 -7.71 -4.09 -3.50
C ASP A 223 -7.87 -2.56 -3.42
#